data_AF-A0A8B7R9L0-F1
#
_entry.id   AF-A0A8B7R9L0-F1
#
_cell.length_a   1.000
_cell.length_b   1.000
_cell.length_c   1.000
_cell.angle_alpha   90.00
_cell.angle_beta   90.00
_cell.angle_gamma   90.00
#
_symmetry.space_group_name_H-M   'P 1'
#
loop_
_entity.id
_entity.type
_entity.pdbx_description
1 polymer ?
#
loop_
_entity_poly.entity_id
_entity_poly.type
_entity_poly.pdbx_seq_one_letter_code
_entity_poly.pdbx_strand_id
1 'polypeptide(L)'
;MRGVLLTILLAGVSLPRAPAVWLGRLDPKQLLGSWYVLAVASGEKGFAAEKATKNIEGVVVTLTRENSLKVRSSRHRLETCDLSVVELLRQNSGWVFENPSLGVMEYRVLGTNFRDYAIVFTQLELEDEAFSTVELYSRTERASEAGLSLFAKWSQGLGFLSQQQARLQTDRECPGAAQGHSDAHGHAGPARTVWPCADPSVLGALLASGSQAGLGGLQGVTHSLPRIRPGGTAP
;
A
#
# COMPACT_ATOMS: atom_id res chain seq x y z
N MET A 1 -26.39 33.81 -45.44
CA MET A 1 -25.05 33.21 -45.27
C MET A 1 -25.07 32.31 -44.05
N ARG A 2 -24.72 31.03 -44.29
CA ARG A 2 -24.36 29.89 -43.42
C ARG A 2 -24.49 30.06 -41.90
N GLY A 3 -25.44 29.33 -41.32
CA GLY A 3 -25.46 28.98 -39.89
C GLY A 3 -24.41 27.90 -39.60
N VAL A 4 -23.63 28.09 -38.55
CA VAL A 4 -22.62 27.14 -38.08
C VAL A 4 -23.15 26.49 -36.81
N LEU A 5 -23.50 25.20 -36.88
CA LEU A 5 -23.81 24.37 -35.72
C LEU A 5 -22.50 23.93 -35.05
N LEU A 6 -22.32 24.32 -33.78
CA LEU A 6 -21.26 23.81 -32.91
C LEU A 6 -21.72 22.49 -32.29
N THR A 7 -21.14 21.38 -32.73
CA THR A 7 -21.26 20.07 -32.06
C THR A 7 -20.05 19.88 -31.14
N ILE A 8 -20.28 19.96 -29.82
CA ILE A 8 -19.29 19.59 -28.80
C ILE A 8 -19.46 18.10 -28.53
N LEU A 9 -18.54 17.27 -29.04
CA LEU A 9 -18.40 15.88 -28.62
C LEU A 9 -17.55 15.83 -27.34
N LEU A 10 -18.21 15.66 -26.19
CA LEU A 10 -17.57 15.27 -24.94
C LEU A 10 -17.31 13.76 -24.97
N ALA A 11 -16.15 13.36 -25.48
CA ALA A 11 -15.64 12.01 -25.25
C ALA A 11 -15.14 11.96 -23.79
N GLY A 12 -16.00 11.50 -22.89
CA GLY A 12 -15.60 11.19 -21.52
C GLY A 12 -14.53 10.10 -21.55
N VAL A 13 -13.28 10.47 -21.26
CA VAL A 13 -12.20 9.52 -20.99
C VAL A 13 -12.54 8.83 -19.68
N SER A 14 -13.33 7.76 -19.80
CA SER A 14 -13.50 6.81 -18.72
C SER A 14 -12.18 6.07 -18.62
N LEU A 15 -11.38 6.39 -17.60
CA LEU A 15 -10.29 5.49 -17.22
C LEU A 15 -10.91 4.11 -17.02
N PRO A 16 -10.33 3.04 -17.59
CA PRO A 16 -10.81 1.70 -17.35
C PRO A 16 -10.67 1.43 -15.86
N ARG A 17 -11.81 1.50 -15.14
CA ARG A 17 -11.91 1.00 -13.78
C ARG A 17 -11.57 -0.48 -13.91
N ALA A 18 -10.39 -0.87 -13.40
CA ALA A 18 -9.96 -2.25 -13.42
C ALA A 18 -11.12 -3.10 -12.90
N PRO A 19 -11.53 -4.16 -13.62
CA PRO A 19 -12.65 -4.97 -13.18
C PRO A 19 -12.31 -5.50 -11.80
N ALA A 20 -13.13 -5.11 -10.81
CA ALA A 20 -13.11 -5.74 -9.51
C ALA A 20 -13.48 -7.20 -9.77
N VAL A 21 -12.46 -8.07 -9.87
CA VAL A 21 -12.66 -9.51 -9.99
C VAL A 21 -13.55 -9.89 -8.82
N TRP A 22 -14.76 -10.33 -9.16
CA TRP A 22 -15.77 -10.78 -8.21
C TRP A 22 -15.28 -12.10 -7.63
N LEU A 23 -14.37 -11.99 -6.66
CA LEU A 23 -14.08 -13.07 -5.74
C LEU A 23 -15.38 -13.25 -4.95
N GLY A 24 -16.25 -14.13 -5.43
CA GLY A 24 -17.60 -14.26 -4.88
C GLY A 24 -17.57 -14.35 -3.37
N ARG A 25 -18.48 -13.63 -2.70
CA ARG A 25 -18.58 -13.44 -1.23
C ARG A 25 -17.42 -14.09 -0.46
N LEU A 26 -16.21 -13.55 -0.57
CA LEU A 26 -15.11 -13.99 0.27
C LEU A 26 -15.52 -13.72 1.71
N ASP A 27 -15.27 -14.67 2.61
CA ASP A 27 -15.36 -14.45 4.04
C ASP A 27 -13.94 -14.21 4.59
N PRO A 28 -13.51 -12.98 4.83
CA PRO A 28 -12.23 -12.60 5.42
C PRO A 28 -12.06 -13.01 6.86
N LYS A 29 -13.07 -13.61 7.51
CA LYS A 29 -12.78 -14.43 8.69
C LYS A 29 -11.75 -15.52 8.36
N GLN A 30 -11.68 -15.95 7.10
CA GLN A 30 -10.67 -16.87 6.61
C GLN A 30 -9.28 -16.21 6.39
N LEU A 31 -9.22 -14.88 6.36
CA LEU A 31 -7.96 -14.12 6.38
C LEU A 31 -7.40 -13.98 7.80
N LEU A 32 -8.14 -14.33 8.86
CA LEU A 32 -7.64 -14.16 10.23
C LEU A 32 -6.45 -15.08 10.53
N GLY A 33 -5.72 -14.72 11.57
CA GLY A 33 -4.57 -15.44 12.09
C GLY A 33 -3.23 -14.95 11.53
N SER A 34 -2.22 -15.79 11.68
CA SER A 34 -0.84 -15.49 11.31
C SER A 34 -0.57 -15.67 9.82
N TRP A 35 0.23 -14.78 9.26
CA TRP A 35 0.70 -14.76 7.89
C TRP A 35 2.13 -14.23 7.82
N TYR A 36 2.78 -14.50 6.69
CA TYR A 36 4.05 -13.93 6.28
C TYR A 36 3.86 -13.17 4.98
N VAL A 37 4.34 -11.93 4.91
CA VAL A 37 4.46 -11.23 3.62
C VAL A 37 5.77 -11.68 2.98
N LEU A 38 5.68 -12.27 1.79
CA LEU A 38 6.83 -12.88 1.10
C LEU A 38 7.23 -12.16 -0.19
N ALA A 39 6.31 -11.39 -0.78
CA ALA A 39 6.57 -10.60 -1.96
C ALA A 39 5.69 -9.36 -1.97
N VAL A 40 6.21 -8.28 -2.55
CA VAL A 40 5.55 -6.97 -2.62
C VAL A 40 5.77 -6.38 -4.00
N ALA A 41 4.71 -5.82 -4.57
CA ALA A 41 4.79 -4.84 -5.64
C ALA A 41 4.31 -3.51 -5.08
N SER A 42 5.07 -2.42 -5.27
CA SER A 42 4.72 -1.11 -4.70
C SER A 42 4.94 0.02 -5.70
N GLY A 43 3.95 0.92 -5.74
CA GLY A 43 3.98 2.15 -6.52
C GLY A 43 4.68 3.29 -5.78
N GLU A 44 5.10 3.05 -4.53
CA GLU A 44 5.79 4.03 -3.70
C GLU A 44 7.07 4.54 -4.36
N LYS A 45 7.28 5.85 -4.29
CA LYS A 45 8.50 6.49 -4.72
C LYS A 45 9.67 6.04 -3.83
N GLY A 46 10.70 5.48 -4.44
CA GLY A 46 11.87 4.97 -3.70
C GLY A 46 11.86 3.46 -3.48
N PHE A 47 10.71 2.78 -3.62
CA PHE A 47 10.63 1.32 -3.43
C PHE A 47 11.65 0.56 -4.29
N ALA A 48 11.82 0.96 -5.56
CA ALA A 48 12.76 0.31 -6.45
C ALA A 48 14.22 0.36 -5.97
N ALA A 49 14.61 1.40 -5.22
CA ALA A 49 15.94 1.55 -4.66
C ALA A 49 16.12 0.72 -3.39
N GLU A 50 15.07 0.60 -2.57
CA GLU A 50 15.14 -0.04 -1.26
C GLU A 50 14.77 -1.53 -1.26
N LYS A 51 14.06 -2.01 -2.29
CA LYS A 51 13.46 -3.35 -2.27
C LYS A 51 14.43 -4.50 -1.99
N ALA A 52 15.71 -4.33 -2.30
CA ALA A 52 16.73 -5.36 -2.11
C ALA A 52 17.07 -5.60 -0.62
N THR A 53 16.68 -4.70 0.27
CA THR A 53 16.93 -4.81 1.72
C THR A 53 15.66 -5.17 2.51
N LYS A 54 14.51 -5.34 1.85
CA LYS A 54 13.24 -5.65 2.51
C LYS A 54 13.20 -7.13 2.90
N ASN A 55 12.86 -7.38 4.16
CA ASN A 55 12.76 -8.71 4.74
C ASN A 55 11.30 -9.17 4.87
N ILE A 56 11.10 -10.48 5.00
CA ILE A 56 9.81 -11.10 5.27
C ILE A 56 9.18 -10.44 6.50
N GLU A 57 7.92 -10.02 6.37
CA GLU A 57 7.17 -9.45 7.48
C GLU A 57 6.24 -10.50 8.09
N GLY A 58 6.24 -10.60 9.42
CA GLY A 58 5.23 -11.37 10.14
C GLY A 58 3.98 -10.53 10.33
N VAL A 59 2.80 -11.06 9.99
CA VAL A 59 1.52 -10.35 10.10
C VAL A 59 0.51 -11.21 10.86
N VAL A 60 -0.24 -10.60 11.78
CA VAL A 60 -1.37 -11.21 12.46
C VAL A 60 -2.60 -10.37 12.19
N VAL A 61 -3.62 -11.01 11.61
CA VAL A 61 -4.90 -10.37 11.26
C VAL A 61 -5.97 -10.83 12.24
N THR A 62 -6.63 -9.88 12.90
CA THR A 62 -7.75 -10.13 13.81
C THR A 62 -8.96 -9.26 13.47
N LEU A 63 -10.13 -9.66 13.94
CA LEU A 63 -11.37 -8.87 13.87
C LEU A 63 -11.68 -8.30 15.25
N THR A 64 -12.03 -7.02 15.30
CA THR A 64 -12.53 -6.37 16.51
C THR A 64 -14.01 -6.69 16.74
N ARG A 65 -14.58 -6.20 17.85
CA ARG A 65 -16.02 -6.37 18.13
C ARG A 65 -16.87 -5.53 17.18
N GLU A 66 -16.32 -4.43 16.72
CA GLU A 66 -16.88 -3.47 15.78
C GLU A 66 -16.75 -3.94 14.33
N ASN A 67 -16.23 -5.15 14.11
CA ASN A 67 -16.01 -5.77 12.80
C ASN A 67 -15.03 -4.97 11.91
N SER A 68 -14.11 -4.22 12.54
CA SER A 68 -12.92 -3.64 11.92
C SER A 68 -11.79 -4.68 11.89
N LEU A 69 -10.91 -4.56 10.89
CA LEU A 69 -9.77 -5.46 10.72
C LEU A 69 -8.56 -4.88 11.44
N LYS A 70 -8.03 -5.59 12.42
CA LYS A 70 -6.78 -5.22 13.09
C LYS A 70 -5.63 -6.02 12.52
N VAL A 71 -4.67 -5.33 11.94
CA VAL A 71 -3.48 -5.88 11.30
C VAL A 71 -2.26 -5.50 12.14
N ARG A 72 -1.62 -6.50 12.75
CA ARG A 72 -0.36 -6.33 13.47
C ARG A 72 0.77 -6.88 12.62
N SER A 73 1.78 -6.07 12.33
CA SER A 73 2.97 -6.50 11.58
C SER A 73 4.25 -6.32 12.39
N SER A 74 5.23 -7.17 12.11
CA SER A 74 6.60 -7.08 12.61
C SER A 74 7.56 -7.05 11.43
N ARG A 75 8.48 -6.09 11.43
CA ARG A 75 9.52 -5.97 10.40
C ARG A 75 10.87 -5.61 11.02
N HIS A 76 11.93 -6.05 10.36
CA HIS A 76 13.28 -5.61 10.70
C HIS A 76 13.50 -4.16 10.28
N ARG A 77 14.09 -3.38 11.18
CA ARG A 77 14.46 -1.98 10.96
C ARG A 77 15.71 -1.64 11.75
N LEU A 78 16.78 -1.25 11.05
CA LEU A 78 18.00 -0.72 11.65
C LEU A 78 18.47 -1.54 12.87
N GLU A 79 18.58 -2.87 12.71
CA GLU A 79 18.99 -3.83 13.75
C GLU A 79 17.96 -4.06 14.88
N THR A 80 16.74 -3.55 14.74
CA THR A 80 15.63 -3.70 15.70
C THR A 80 14.36 -4.22 15.05
N CYS A 81 13.50 -4.89 15.84
CA CYS A 81 12.20 -5.34 15.36
C CYS A 81 11.12 -4.30 15.64
N ASP A 82 10.67 -3.62 14.59
CA ASP A 82 9.57 -2.67 14.65
C ASP A 82 8.24 -3.41 14.60
N LEU A 83 7.37 -3.10 15.56
CA LEU A 83 5.98 -3.55 15.59
C LEU A 83 5.06 -2.41 15.16
N SER A 84 4.24 -2.68 14.15
CA SER A 84 3.14 -1.79 13.74
C SER A 84 1.79 -2.44 13.94
N VAL A 85 0.81 -1.63 14.33
CA VAL A 85 -0.57 -2.04 14.50
C VAL A 85 -1.44 -1.05 13.77
N VAL A 86 -2.24 -1.54 12.84
CA VAL A 86 -3.20 -0.75 12.09
C VAL A 86 -4.59 -1.35 12.28
N GLU A 87 -5.58 -0.50 12.47
CA GLU A 87 -6.99 -0.89 12.47
C GLU A 87 -7.67 -0.30 11.23
N LEU A 88 -8.39 -1.13 10.49
CA LEU A 88 -9.08 -0.75 9.27
C LEU A 88 -10.58 -0.91 9.44
N LEU A 89 -11.30 0.17 9.17
CA LEU A 89 -12.75 0.24 9.19
C LEU A 89 -13.32 -0.44 7.95
N ARG A 90 -14.47 -1.08 8.11
CA ARG A 90 -15.14 -1.75 7.00
C ARG A 90 -15.92 -0.73 6.18
N GLN A 91 -15.60 -0.62 4.89
CA GLN A 91 -16.26 0.34 4.00
C GLN A 91 -17.65 -0.17 3.56
N ASN A 92 -17.77 -1.45 3.22
CA ASN A 92 -18.99 -2.01 2.63
C ASN A 92 -19.19 -3.51 2.95
N SER A 93 -20.26 -4.10 2.40
CA SER A 93 -20.58 -5.52 2.55
C SER A 93 -19.66 -6.47 1.77
N GLY A 94 -18.93 -5.96 0.79
CA GLY A 94 -17.97 -6.66 -0.07
C GLY A 94 -16.58 -6.85 0.54
N TRP A 95 -16.44 -6.65 1.86
CA TRP A 95 -15.20 -6.91 2.59
C TRP A 95 -13.99 -6.10 2.10
N VAL A 96 -14.28 -4.85 1.77
CA VAL A 96 -13.28 -3.79 1.56
C VAL A 96 -13.13 -3.00 2.85
N PHE A 97 -11.90 -2.73 3.24
CA PHE A 97 -11.57 -1.95 4.44
C PHE A 97 -10.77 -0.69 4.09
N GLU A 98 -10.77 0.28 5.00
CA GLU A 98 -10.10 1.56 4.84
C GLU A 98 -9.69 2.12 6.22
N ASN A 99 -8.71 3.01 6.24
CA ASN A 99 -8.51 3.93 7.35
C ASN A 99 -7.91 5.22 6.77
N PRO A 100 -8.77 6.18 6.38
CA PRO A 100 -8.30 7.41 5.76
C PRO A 100 -7.39 8.24 6.65
N SER A 101 -7.55 8.16 7.97
CA SER A 101 -6.65 8.83 8.93
C SER A 101 -5.21 8.30 8.90
N LEU A 102 -5.00 7.12 8.32
CA LEU A 102 -3.68 6.52 8.09
C LEU A 102 -3.29 6.50 6.61
N GLY A 103 -4.05 7.19 5.75
CA GLY A 103 -3.83 7.20 4.31
C GLY A 103 -4.25 5.90 3.61
N VAL A 104 -4.95 4.97 4.27
CA VAL A 104 -5.40 3.72 3.65
C VAL A 104 -6.79 3.92 3.04
N MET A 105 -6.86 4.05 1.71
CA MET A 105 -8.12 4.29 0.99
C MET A 105 -8.86 3.00 0.64
N GLU A 106 -8.12 1.91 0.43
CA GLU A 106 -8.69 0.61 0.10
C GLU A 106 -7.75 -0.49 0.58
N TYR A 107 -8.29 -1.48 1.27
CA TYR A 107 -7.63 -2.72 1.64
C TYR A 107 -8.55 -3.88 1.32
N ARG A 108 -8.11 -4.79 0.45
CA ARG A 108 -8.90 -5.96 0.07
C ARG A 108 -8.06 -7.12 -0.42
N VAL A 109 -8.65 -8.30 -0.37
CA VAL A 109 -8.07 -9.52 -0.96
C VAL A 109 -8.41 -9.58 -2.44
N LEU A 110 -7.40 -9.80 -3.29
CA LEU A 110 -7.50 -9.99 -4.74
C LEU A 110 -7.60 -11.46 -5.16
N GLY A 111 -7.15 -12.38 -4.32
CA GLY A 111 -7.22 -13.81 -4.60
C GLY A 111 -6.55 -14.63 -3.50
N THR A 112 -7.15 -15.74 -3.11
CA THR A 112 -6.66 -16.56 -2.00
C THR A 112 -7.28 -17.94 -2.06
N ASN A 113 -6.58 -18.92 -1.50
CA ASN A 113 -7.16 -20.22 -1.15
C ASN A 113 -7.33 -20.39 0.38
N PHE A 114 -7.07 -19.32 1.14
CA PHE A 114 -7.11 -19.15 2.60
C PHE A 114 -6.20 -20.07 3.44
N ARG A 115 -5.79 -21.21 2.89
CA ARG A 115 -4.93 -22.20 3.54
C ARG A 115 -3.45 -21.95 3.32
N ASP A 116 -3.06 -21.46 2.14
CA ASP A 116 -1.65 -21.41 1.77
C ASP A 116 -1.20 -19.98 1.43
N TYR A 117 -2.04 -19.22 0.72
CA TYR A 117 -1.69 -17.86 0.30
C TYR A 117 -2.89 -16.91 0.23
N ALA A 118 -2.61 -15.61 0.28
CA ALA A 118 -3.53 -14.56 -0.12
C ALA A 118 -2.77 -13.46 -0.88
N ILE A 119 -3.41 -12.88 -1.89
CA ILE A 119 -2.95 -11.67 -2.58
C ILE A 119 -3.75 -10.52 -2.03
N VAL A 120 -3.08 -9.57 -1.39
CA VAL A 120 -3.69 -8.40 -0.76
C VAL A 120 -3.34 -7.18 -1.59
N PHE A 121 -4.32 -6.32 -1.81
CA PHE A 121 -4.15 -5.02 -2.44
C PHE A 121 -4.45 -3.92 -1.44
N THR A 122 -3.58 -2.91 -1.44
CA THR A 122 -3.79 -1.69 -0.68
C THR A 122 -3.66 -0.48 -1.58
N GLN A 123 -4.66 0.40 -1.59
CA GLN A 123 -4.56 1.75 -2.13
C GLN A 123 -4.24 2.71 -0.98
N LEU A 124 -3.18 3.49 -1.16
CA LEU A 124 -2.66 4.44 -0.18
C LEU A 124 -2.67 5.85 -0.76
N GLU A 125 -2.76 6.83 0.14
CA GLU A 125 -2.63 8.25 -0.12
C GLU A 125 -1.79 8.86 1.01
N LEU A 126 -0.59 9.34 0.69
CA LEU A 126 0.37 9.91 1.63
C LEU A 126 0.87 11.24 1.08
N GLU A 127 0.77 12.33 1.86
CA GLU A 127 1.26 13.66 1.48
C GLU A 127 0.80 14.10 0.06
N ASP A 128 -0.48 13.84 -0.24
CA ASP A 128 -1.12 14.08 -1.54
C ASP A 128 -0.61 13.22 -2.72
N GLU A 129 0.26 12.23 -2.46
CA GLU A 129 0.68 11.22 -3.43
C GLU A 129 -0.12 9.91 -3.22
N ALA A 130 -0.88 9.52 -4.24
CA ALA A 130 -1.58 8.24 -4.26
C ALA A 130 -0.71 7.15 -4.89
N PHE A 131 -0.58 6.01 -4.21
CA PHE A 131 0.10 4.83 -4.73
C PHE A 131 -0.61 3.57 -4.24
N SER A 132 -0.24 2.41 -4.80
CA SER A 132 -0.80 1.13 -4.38
C SER A 132 0.28 0.09 -4.12
N THR A 133 -0.08 -0.91 -3.32
CA THR A 133 0.71 -2.11 -3.10
C THR A 133 -0.08 -3.36 -3.45
N VAL A 134 0.65 -4.39 -3.89
CA VAL A 134 0.19 -5.78 -3.97
C VAL A 134 1.13 -6.62 -3.13
N GLU A 135 0.59 -7.36 -2.18
CA GLU A 135 1.36 -8.18 -1.25
C GLU A 135 0.96 -9.64 -1.36
N LEU A 136 1.96 -10.53 -1.35
CA LEU A 136 1.76 -11.98 -1.24
C LEU A 136 1.89 -12.41 0.22
N TYR A 137 0.76 -12.79 0.81
CA TYR A 137 0.67 -13.37 2.13
C TYR A 137 0.79 -14.89 2.00
N SER A 138 1.52 -15.52 2.91
CA SER A 138 1.66 -16.97 3.00
C SER A 138 1.48 -17.44 4.44
N ARG A 139 0.92 -18.63 4.65
CA ARG A 139 0.83 -19.22 5.99
C ARG A 139 2.19 -19.75 6.50
N THR A 140 3.18 -19.85 5.63
CA THR A 140 4.55 -20.27 5.98
C THR A 140 5.57 -19.28 5.41
N GLU A 141 6.83 -19.37 5.86
CA GLU A 141 7.93 -18.55 5.33
C GLU A 141 8.33 -18.91 3.88
N ARG A 142 7.62 -19.85 3.24
CA ARG A 142 7.79 -20.21 1.83
C ARG A 142 6.52 -19.92 1.06
N ALA A 143 6.70 -19.35 -0.12
CA ALA A 143 5.60 -19.07 -1.02
C ALA A 143 5.25 -20.34 -1.82
N SER A 144 3.96 -20.64 -1.94
CA SER A 144 3.49 -21.66 -2.90
C SER A 144 3.66 -21.17 -4.33
N GLU A 145 3.84 -22.09 -5.28
CA GLU A 145 3.92 -21.75 -6.70
C GLU A 145 2.65 -21.03 -7.20
N ALA A 146 1.47 -21.48 -6.72
CA ALA A 146 0.19 -20.85 -7.02
C ALA A 146 0.13 -19.39 -6.50
N GLY A 147 0.61 -19.15 -5.28
CA GLY A 147 0.69 -17.79 -4.71
C GLY A 147 1.64 -16.88 -5.50
N LEU A 148 2.82 -17.38 -5.87
CA LEU A 148 3.78 -16.64 -6.69
C LEU A 148 3.24 -16.31 -8.09
N SER A 149 2.56 -17.27 -8.73
CA SER A 149 1.95 -17.06 -10.04
C SER A 149 0.83 -16.02 -9.99
N LEU A 150 -0.03 -16.07 -8.96
CA LEU A 150 -1.09 -15.07 -8.79
C LEU A 150 -0.55 -13.69 -8.42
N PHE A 151 0.48 -13.62 -7.58
CA PHE A 151 1.18 -12.37 -7.31
C PHE A 151 1.70 -11.75 -8.60
N ALA A 152 2.44 -12.51 -9.42
CA ALA A 152 2.97 -12.02 -10.69
C ALA A 152 1.85 -11.55 -11.63
N LYS A 153 0.76 -12.32 -11.75
CA LYS A 153 -0.41 -11.97 -12.57
C LYS A 153 -1.04 -10.66 -12.11
N TRP A 154 -1.29 -10.49 -10.81
CA TRP A 154 -1.90 -9.27 -10.27
C TRP A 154 -0.99 -8.07 -10.38
N SER A 155 0.29 -8.22 -10.03
CA SER A 155 1.29 -7.15 -10.15
C SER A 155 1.42 -6.66 -11.59
N GLN A 156 1.50 -7.56 -12.57
CA GLN A 156 1.54 -7.18 -13.99
C GLN A 156 0.23 -6.58 -14.47
N GLY A 157 -0.91 -7.19 -14.12
CA GLY A 157 -2.23 -6.72 -14.53
C GLY A 157 -2.60 -5.34 -13.98
N LEU A 158 -2.00 -4.95 -12.85
CA LEU A 158 -2.14 -3.62 -12.24
C LEU A 158 -1.04 -2.63 -12.69
N GLY A 159 -0.15 -3.04 -13.59
CA GLY A 159 0.84 -2.16 -14.23
C GLY A 159 2.14 -1.94 -13.46
N PHE A 160 2.42 -2.72 -12.40
CA PHE A 160 3.69 -2.62 -11.68
C PHE A 160 4.86 -3.10 -12.55
N LEU A 161 5.89 -2.27 -12.66
CA LEU A 161 7.10 -2.60 -13.39
C LEU A 161 7.96 -3.61 -12.60
N SER A 162 8.87 -4.32 -13.28
CA SER A 162 9.74 -5.32 -12.62
C SER A 162 10.59 -4.70 -11.50
N GLN A 163 11.07 -3.46 -11.69
CA GLN A 163 11.78 -2.74 -10.65
C GLN A 163 10.90 -2.42 -9.43
N GLN A 164 9.58 -2.34 -9.59
CA GLN A 164 8.60 -2.11 -8.53
C GLN A 164 8.15 -3.40 -7.84
N GLN A 165 8.76 -4.55 -8.14
CA GLN A 165 8.42 -5.84 -7.55
C GLN A 165 9.62 -6.45 -6.81
N ALA A 166 9.35 -7.12 -5.69
CA ALA A 166 10.36 -7.74 -4.84
C ALA A 166 9.86 -9.04 -4.23
N ARG A 167 10.75 -10.04 -4.14
CA ARG A 167 10.62 -11.13 -3.18
C ARG A 167 11.42 -10.75 -1.94
N LEU A 168 10.80 -10.90 -0.79
CA LEU A 168 11.39 -10.49 0.48
C LEU A 168 12.39 -11.54 0.97
N GLN A 169 13.43 -11.08 1.64
CA GLN A 169 14.48 -11.94 2.17
C GLN A 169 14.09 -12.52 3.53
N THR A 170 14.50 -13.74 3.83
CA THR A 170 14.28 -14.31 5.16
C THR A 170 15.08 -13.53 6.19
N ASP A 171 14.36 -12.98 7.17
CA ASP A 171 14.99 -12.40 8.34
C ASP A 171 15.42 -13.51 9.30
N ARG A 172 16.63 -13.43 9.83
CA ARG A 172 17.11 -14.33 10.89
C ARG A 172 17.08 -13.69 12.27
N GLU A 173 16.73 -12.41 12.35
CA GLU A 173 16.92 -11.56 13.53
C GLU A 173 15.58 -11.13 14.16
N CYS A 174 14.50 -10.98 13.40
CA CYS A 174 13.15 -10.80 13.96
C CYS A 174 12.33 -12.09 13.97
N PRO A 175 12.05 -12.70 15.15
CA PRO A 175 11.01 -13.71 15.24
C PRO A 175 9.68 -13.07 14.88
N GLY A 176 9.15 -13.40 13.70
CA GLY A 176 7.97 -12.74 13.15
C GLY A 176 6.79 -12.78 14.11
N ALA A 177 5.95 -11.73 14.12
CA ALA A 177 4.70 -11.67 14.88
C ALA A 177 3.79 -12.89 14.64
N ALA A 178 4.00 -13.61 13.53
CA ALA A 178 3.35 -14.87 13.18
C ALA A 178 3.66 -16.04 14.14
N GLN A 179 4.82 -16.04 14.82
CA GLN A 179 5.33 -17.17 15.61
C GLN A 179 4.93 -17.15 17.10
N GLY A 180 3.95 -16.34 17.50
CA GLY A 180 3.55 -16.09 18.89
C GLY A 180 3.87 -17.21 19.90
N HIS A 181 4.97 -17.05 20.65
CA HIS A 181 5.02 -17.52 22.02
C HIS A 181 4.32 -16.47 22.87
N SER A 182 3.29 -16.91 23.59
CA SER A 182 2.64 -16.14 24.63
C SER A 182 3.61 -15.96 25.78
N ASP A 183 4.50 -14.97 25.73
CA ASP A 183 5.21 -14.55 26.94
C ASP A 183 5.38 -13.03 27.04
N ALA A 184 5.08 -12.63 28.26
CA ALA A 184 5.07 -11.32 28.85
C ALA A 184 6.43 -10.59 28.77
N HIS A 185 6.36 -9.27 28.63
CA HIS A 185 7.35 -8.28 29.11
C HIS A 185 8.71 -8.24 28.37
N GLY A 186 8.68 -7.90 27.08
CA GLY A 186 9.79 -7.17 26.45
C GLY A 186 9.41 -5.70 26.32
N HIS A 187 10.30 -4.77 26.68
CA HIS A 187 10.09 -3.33 26.48
C HIS A 187 9.86 -3.02 25.00
N ALA A 188 8.59 -2.99 24.61
CA ALA A 188 8.18 -2.53 23.30
C ALA A 188 8.47 -1.03 23.21
N GLY A 189 9.34 -0.65 22.28
CA GLY A 189 9.39 0.73 21.79
C GLY A 189 8.00 1.18 21.33
N PRO A 190 7.77 2.50 21.19
CA PRO A 190 6.45 3.02 20.83
C PRO A 190 5.96 2.38 19.54
N ALA A 191 4.83 1.66 19.60
CA ALA A 191 4.19 1.07 18.44
C ALA A 191 3.90 2.16 17.42
N ARG A 192 4.47 2.03 16.22
CA ARG A 192 4.26 3.00 15.13
C ARG A 192 3.05 2.61 14.31
N THR A 193 2.19 3.58 14.01
CA THR A 193 0.96 3.39 13.20
C THR A 193 1.27 3.47 11.71
N VAL A 194 2.23 2.69 11.24
CA VAL A 194 2.66 2.71 9.83
C VAL A 194 2.17 1.44 9.16
N TRP A 195 1.62 1.59 7.96
CA TRP A 195 1.09 0.49 7.15
C TRP A 195 2.16 -0.59 6.88
N PRO A 196 1.82 -1.90 6.92
CA PRO A 196 2.74 -2.97 6.49
C PRO A 196 3.33 -2.68 5.11
N CYS A 197 4.63 -2.94 4.94
CA CYS A 197 5.41 -2.66 3.71
C CYS A 197 5.50 -1.20 3.21
N ALA A 198 4.80 -0.22 3.78
CA ALA A 198 5.06 1.21 3.51
C ALA A 198 6.27 1.68 4.35
N ASP A 199 7.20 2.44 3.77
CA ASP A 199 8.41 2.87 4.48
C ASP A 199 8.20 4.19 5.27
N PRO A 200 8.23 4.19 6.62
CA PRO A 200 8.10 5.44 7.37
C PRO A 200 9.33 6.36 7.34
N SER A 201 10.46 5.97 6.71
CA SER A 201 11.61 6.87 6.55
C SER A 201 11.29 7.99 5.56
N VAL A 202 10.34 7.78 4.64
CA VAL A 202 9.76 8.83 3.81
C VAL A 202 8.92 9.79 4.67
N LEU A 203 8.17 9.28 5.66
CA LEU A 203 7.44 10.11 6.65
C LEU A 203 8.38 10.90 7.60
N GLY A 204 9.54 10.34 7.96
CA GLY A 204 10.47 10.96 8.89
C GLY A 204 11.37 12.02 8.27
N ALA A 205 11.74 11.87 7.00
CA ALA A 205 12.67 12.77 6.32
C ALA A 205 12.08 14.15 6.00
N LEU A 206 10.75 14.27 5.83
CA LEU A 206 10.10 15.54 5.53
C LEU A 206 9.77 16.36 6.79
N LEU A 207 9.48 15.70 7.91
CA LEU A 207 9.31 16.37 9.20
C LEU A 207 10.61 16.96 9.76
N ALA A 208 11.77 16.43 9.38
CA ALA A 208 13.08 16.96 9.79
C ALA A 208 13.53 18.21 8.98
N SER A 209 12.96 18.46 7.80
CA SER A 209 13.24 19.67 7.01
C SER A 209 12.37 20.89 7.37
N GLY A 210 11.37 20.71 8.23
CA GLY A 210 10.43 21.76 8.63
C GLY A 210 10.81 22.51 9.91
N SER A 211 12.05 22.99 10.04
CA SER A 211 12.38 23.95 11.11
C SER A 211 13.57 24.85 10.78
N GLN A 212 13.31 25.85 9.94
CA GLN A 212 13.84 27.19 10.19
C GLN A 212 12.86 28.22 9.63
N ALA A 213 11.96 28.66 10.49
CA ALA A 213 11.19 29.87 10.29
C ALA A 213 12.17 31.06 10.27
N GLY A 214 12.47 31.58 9.08
CA GLY A 214 12.96 32.93 8.89
C GLY A 214 11.77 33.87 8.73
N LEU A 215 11.52 34.70 9.74
CA LEU A 215 10.57 35.80 9.72
C LEU A 215 10.88 36.76 8.55
N GLY A 216 9.89 37.03 7.70
CA GLY A 216 9.95 38.16 6.77
C GLY A 216 8.81 38.20 5.74
N GLY A 217 7.95 39.20 5.85
CA GLY A 217 7.35 39.85 4.68
C GLY A 217 5.95 39.43 4.28
N LEU A 218 4.96 40.17 4.79
CA LEU A 218 3.68 40.42 4.12
C LEU A 218 3.91 41.01 2.72
N GLN A 219 3.32 40.43 1.67
CA GLN A 219 2.65 41.15 0.57
C GLN A 219 2.02 40.17 -0.43
N GLY A 220 0.75 40.42 -0.76
CA GLY A 220 0.02 39.64 -1.76
C GLY A 220 0.44 39.97 -3.18
N VAL A 221 0.36 38.97 -4.07
CA VAL A 221 0.35 39.16 -5.52
C VAL A 221 -0.51 38.07 -6.15
N THR A 222 -1.65 38.49 -6.70
CA THR A 222 -2.38 37.78 -7.75
C THR A 222 -1.53 37.71 -9.02
N HIS A 223 -1.26 36.54 -9.62
CA HIS A 223 -0.91 36.46 -11.04
C HIS A 223 -1.14 35.06 -11.65
N SER A 224 -2.11 35.02 -12.58
CA SER A 224 -1.97 34.60 -13.98
C SER A 224 -1.14 33.34 -14.32
N LEU A 225 -1.83 32.28 -14.77
CA LEU A 225 -1.23 31.14 -15.49
C LEU A 225 -0.60 31.56 -16.83
N PRO A 226 0.59 31.05 -17.19
CA PRO A 226 1.23 31.34 -18.47
C PRO A 226 0.60 30.56 -19.62
N ARG A 227 0.39 31.27 -20.73
CA ARG A 227 -0.12 30.77 -22.01
C ARG A 227 1.04 30.16 -22.82
N ILE A 228 1.03 28.86 -23.05
CA ILE A 228 2.02 28.19 -23.90
C ILE A 228 1.62 28.37 -25.39
N ARG A 229 2.52 28.96 -26.19
CA ARG A 229 2.45 29.00 -27.66
C ARG A 229 2.89 27.64 -28.22
N PRO A 230 2.21 27.09 -29.24
CA PRO A 230 2.76 25.98 -30.01
C PRO A 230 3.77 26.53 -31.03
N GLY A 231 5.03 26.12 -30.90
CA GLY A 231 6.08 26.39 -31.86
C GLY A 231 6.21 25.27 -32.88
N GLY A 232 6.04 25.62 -34.15
CA GLY A 232 6.96 25.28 -35.25
C GLY A 232 7.15 23.82 -35.63
N THR A 233 6.52 23.43 -36.74
CA THR A 233 6.91 22.35 -37.66
C THR A 233 8.30 22.56 -38.25
N ALA A 234 9.02 21.45 -38.51
CA ALA A 234 10.14 21.35 -39.44
C ALA A 234 10.37 19.88 -39.82
N PRO A 235 11.13 19.61 -40.89
CA PRO A 235 10.90 19.95 -42.28
C PRO A 235 10.28 18.79 -43.09
#